data_AF-A0A5P8SZ59-F1
#
_entry.id   AF-A0A5P8SZ59-F1
#
_cell.length_a   1.000
_cell.length_b   1.000
_cell.length_c   1.000
_cell.angle_alpha   90.00
_cell.angle_beta   90.00
_cell.angle_gamma   90.00
#
_symmetry.space_group_name_H-M   'P 1'
#
loop_
_entity.id
_entity.type
_entity.pdbx_description
1 polymer ?
#
loop_
_entity_poly.entity_id
_entity_poly.type
_entity_poly.pdbx_seq_one_letter_code
_entity_poly.pdbx_strand_id
1 'polypeptide(L)'
;WWGVDFEVKNHALHISKLNSGYKALIPDLYRGKVGLDVAEAQHLMDGLDWPGAVKDISASVNWLKANGSKKVGVTGYCMGGALSIASAVLVPKIDA
;
A
#
# COMPACT_ATOMS: atom_id res chain seq x y z
N TRP A 1 1.29 -6.59 -6.73
CA TRP A 1 0.60 -7.79 -7.23
C TRP A 1 1.08 -9.07 -6.53
N TRP A 2 2.33 -9.13 -6.06
CA TRP A 2 2.93 -10.29 -5.37
C TRP A 2 2.49 -10.44 -3.91
N GLY A 3 2.15 -9.33 -3.23
CA GLY A 3 1.87 -9.31 -1.79
C GLY A 3 2.93 -8.54 -1.02
N VAL A 4 3.07 -8.80 0.29
CA VAL A 4 4.08 -8.16 1.15
C VAL A 4 5.40 -8.95 1.11
N ASP A 5 5.99 -9.00 -0.08
CA ASP A 5 7.24 -9.70 -0.38
C ASP A 5 8.51 -8.94 0.09
N PHE A 6 9.68 -9.48 -0.27
CA PHE A 6 10.97 -8.89 0.09
C PHE A 6 11.19 -7.51 -0.54
N GLU A 7 10.83 -7.34 -1.82
CA GLU A 7 11.10 -6.10 -2.56
C GLU A 7 10.26 -4.94 -2.02
N VAL A 8 8.96 -5.16 -1.77
CA VAL A 8 8.10 -4.09 -1.23
C VAL A 8 8.51 -3.70 0.19
N LYS A 9 8.97 -4.65 1.01
CA LYS A 9 9.55 -4.37 2.34
C LYS A 9 10.81 -3.52 2.22
N ASN A 10 11.69 -3.82 1.26
CA ASN A 10 12.90 -3.02 1.01
C ASN A 10 12.55 -1.61 0.53
N HIS A 11 11.57 -1.44 -0.34
CA HIS A 11 11.11 -0.12 -0.75
C HIS A 11 10.58 0.69 0.44
N ALA A 12 9.75 0.10 1.31
CA ALA A 12 9.25 0.78 2.50
C ALA A 12 10.39 1.16 3.47
N LEU A 13 11.36 0.27 3.67
CA LEU A 13 12.54 0.55 4.48
C LEU A 13 13.37 1.69 3.88
N HIS A 14 13.56 1.71 2.55
CA HIS A 14 14.24 2.80 1.86
C HIS A 14 13.50 4.12 2.05
N ILE A 15 12.18 4.15 1.82
CA ILE A 15 11.34 5.33 2.03
C ILE A 15 11.45 5.84 3.47
N SER A 16 11.45 4.94 4.46
CA SER A 16 11.58 5.34 5.87
C SER A 16 12.89 6.05 6.20
N LYS A 17 13.92 5.86 5.36
CA LYS A 17 15.25 6.47 5.51
C LYS A 17 15.42 7.75 4.68
N LEU A 18 14.44 8.13 3.86
CA LEU A 18 14.51 9.37 3.08
C LEU A 18 14.31 10.61 3.98
N ASN A 19 15.06 11.68 3.69
CA ASN A 19 15.01 12.97 4.41
C ASN A 19 15.19 12.80 5.94
N SER A 20 14.36 13.47 6.74
CA SER A 20 14.34 13.36 8.20
C SER A 20 13.64 12.09 8.71
N GLY A 21 13.32 11.15 7.82
CA GLY A 21 12.67 9.88 8.11
C GLY A 21 11.14 9.92 7.96
N TYR A 22 10.61 9.12 7.04
CA TYR A 22 9.16 8.92 6.88
C TYR A 22 8.68 7.73 7.71
N LYS A 23 7.43 7.77 8.18
CA LYS A 23 6.73 6.57 8.65
C LYS A 23 6.13 5.83 7.47
N ALA A 24 6.68 4.67 7.13
CA ALA A 24 6.17 3.81 6.06
C ALA A 24 5.30 2.68 6.63
N LEU A 25 4.18 2.41 5.99
CA LEU A 25 3.27 1.30 6.32
C LEU A 25 2.85 0.63 5.01
N ILE A 26 2.94 -0.69 4.97
CA ILE A 26 2.48 -1.50 3.82
C ILE A 26 1.19 -2.22 4.24
N PRO A 27 0.02 -1.89 3.65
CA PRO A 27 -1.19 -2.65 3.91
C PRO A 27 -1.10 -4.01 3.22
N ASP A 28 -1.40 -5.08 3.96
CA ASP A 28 -1.46 -6.44 3.40
C ASP A 28 -2.82 -6.70 2.75
N LEU A 29 -2.90 -6.35 1.47
CA LEU A 29 -4.12 -6.47 0.68
C LEU A 29 -4.53 -7.92 0.39
N TYR A 30 -3.63 -8.89 0.58
CA TYR A 30 -3.89 -10.30 0.31
C TYR A 30 -3.96 -11.17 1.58
N ARG A 31 -4.00 -10.53 2.76
CA ARG A 31 -4.22 -11.22 4.04
C ARG A 31 -3.19 -12.30 4.32
N GLY A 32 -1.91 -11.98 4.11
CA GLY A 32 -0.76 -12.84 4.40
C GLY A 32 -0.29 -13.67 3.21
N LYS A 33 -1.03 -13.69 2.10
CA LYS A 33 -0.62 -14.43 0.90
C LYS A 33 0.45 -13.67 0.13
N VAL A 34 1.46 -14.40 -0.32
CA VAL A 34 2.54 -13.91 -1.19
C VAL A 34 2.69 -14.89 -2.35
N GLY A 35 2.63 -14.40 -3.58
CA GLY A 35 2.84 -15.22 -4.78
C GLY A 35 4.31 -15.60 -4.91
N LEU A 36 4.57 -16.88 -5.18
CA LEU A 36 5.93 -17.41 -5.35
C LEU A 36 6.38 -17.46 -6.81
N ASP A 37 5.42 -17.45 -7.73
CA ASP A 37 5.63 -17.38 -9.16
C ASP A 37 4.58 -16.50 -9.86
N VAL A 38 4.79 -16.26 -11.16
CA VAL A 38 3.95 -15.38 -11.96
C VAL A 38 2.49 -15.84 -11.99
N ALA A 39 2.23 -17.15 -12.00
CA ALA A 39 0.87 -17.67 -12.06
C ALA A 39 0.12 -17.42 -10.75
N GLU A 40 0.78 -17.66 -9.61
CA GLU A 40 0.21 -17.35 -8.29
C GLU A 40 -0.02 -15.84 -8.11
N ALA A 41 0.92 -15.00 -8.53
CA ALA A 41 0.78 -13.55 -8.45
C ALA A 41 -0.35 -13.01 -9.32
N GLN A 42 -0.50 -13.57 -10.53
CA GLN A 42 -1.63 -13.25 -11.39
C GLN A 42 -2.95 -13.66 -10.73
N HIS A 43 -3.01 -14.86 -10.16
CA HIS A 43 -4.21 -15.34 -9.46
C HIS A 43 -4.58 -14.46 -8.26
N LEU A 44 -3.58 -13.98 -7.50
CA LEU A 44 -3.81 -13.02 -6.42
C LEU A 44 -4.35 -11.69 -6.95
N MET A 45 -3.80 -11.17 -8.04
CA MET A 45 -4.27 -9.93 -8.66
C MET A 45 -5.71 -10.05 -9.17
N ASP A 46 -6.04 -11.15 -9.86
CA ASP A 46 -7.38 -11.38 -10.42
C ASP A 46 -8.43 -11.54 -9.32
N GLY A 47 -8.04 -12.13 -8.19
CA GLY A 47 -8.89 -12.32 -7.00
C GLY A 47 -8.96 -11.11 -6.07
N LEU A 48 -8.32 -9.98 -6.40
CA LEU A 48 -8.28 -8.81 -5.51
C LEU A 48 -9.65 -8.13 -5.41
N ASP A 49 -10.16 -7.96 -4.19
CA ASP A 49 -11.27 -7.06 -3.89
C ASP A 49 -10.80 -5.60 -3.98
N TRP A 50 -10.99 -4.96 -5.13
CA TRP A 50 -10.55 -3.59 -5.38
C TRP A 50 -11.21 -2.55 -4.44
N PRO A 51 -12.55 -2.53 -4.27
CA PRO A 51 -13.18 -1.68 -3.25
C PRO A 51 -12.67 -1.95 -1.83
N GLY A 52 -12.47 -3.22 -1.47
CA GLY A 52 -11.87 -3.61 -0.19
C GLY A 52 -10.45 -3.07 -0.02
N ALA A 53 -9.62 -3.17 -1.05
CA ALA A 53 -8.24 -2.67 -1.03
C ALA A 53 -8.19 -1.14 -0.82
N VAL A 54 -9.08 -0.38 -1.46
CA VAL A 54 -9.18 1.08 -1.20
C VAL A 54 -9.61 1.37 0.24
N LYS A 55 -10.52 0.56 0.81
CA LYS A 55 -10.89 0.70 2.23
C LYS A 55 -9.72 0.38 3.16
N ASP A 56 -8.92 -0.63 2.87
CA ASP A 56 -7.72 -0.97 3.64
C ASP A 56 -6.67 0.16 3.59
N ILE A 57 -6.49 0.76 2.41
CA ILE A 57 -5.62 1.94 2.25
C ILE A 57 -6.16 3.11 3.07
N SER A 58 -7.47 3.38 3.02
CA SER A 58 -8.11 4.42 3.84
C SER A 58 -7.93 4.18 5.34
N ALA A 59 -8.10 2.94 5.80
CA ALA A 59 -7.86 2.55 7.20
C ALA A 59 -6.39 2.76 7.59
N SER A 60 -5.46 2.43 6.70
CA SER A 60 -4.02 2.65 6.89
C SER A 60 -3.65 4.13 7.00
N VAL A 61 -4.25 4.99 6.16
CA VAL A 61 -4.11 6.45 6.23
C VAL A 61 -4.61 6.97 7.57
N ASN A 62 -5.78 6.52 8.01
CA ASN A 62 -6.33 6.90 9.32
C ASN A 62 -5.41 6.47 10.46
N TRP A 63 -4.88 5.23 10.40
CA TRP A 63 -3.96 4.72 11.41
C TRP A 63 -2.68 5.55 11.47
N LEU A 64 -2.05 5.87 10.33
CA LEU A 64 -0.85 6.71 10.29
C LEU A 64 -1.10 8.09 10.91
N LYS A 65 -2.23 8.73 10.57
CA LYS A 65 -2.61 10.03 11.17
C LYS A 65 -2.83 9.94 12.68
N ALA A 66 -3.56 8.93 13.14
CA ALA A 66 -3.77 8.68 14.56
C ALA A 66 -2.46 8.38 15.32
N ASN A 67 -1.45 7.85 14.61
CA ASN A 67 -0.13 7.52 15.15
C ASN A 67 0.94 8.60 14.83
N GLY A 68 0.51 9.85 14.66
CA GLY A 68 1.39 11.03 14.67
C GLY A 68 1.92 11.47 13.31
N SER A 69 1.44 10.93 12.19
CA SER A 69 1.72 11.49 10.86
C SER A 69 0.79 12.67 10.58
N LYS A 70 1.34 13.88 10.40
CA LYS A 70 0.53 15.08 10.08
C LYS A 70 -0.10 14.99 8.70
N LYS A 71 0.71 14.61 7.71
CA LYS A 71 0.33 14.39 6.32
C LYS A 71 0.57 12.95 5.92
N VAL A 72 -0.23 12.41 5.01
CA VAL A 72 -0.07 11.04 4.50
C VAL A 72 -0.21 11.04 2.99
N GLY A 73 0.77 10.45 2.31
CA GLY A 73 0.73 10.12 0.88
C GLY A 73 0.62 8.62 0.67
N VAL A 74 0.18 8.23 -0.52
CA VAL A 74 0.09 6.82 -0.94
C VAL A 74 0.86 6.67 -2.25
N THR A 75 1.71 5.64 -2.33
CA THR A 75 2.47 5.32 -3.52
C THR A 75 2.55 3.80 -3.71
N GLY A 76 2.74 3.36 -4.95
CA GLY A 76 2.82 1.95 -5.30
C GLY A 76 3.23 1.73 -6.74
N TYR A 77 3.59 0.49 -7.06
CA TYR A 77 4.12 0.09 -8.36
C TYR A 77 3.13 -0.82 -9.09
N CYS A 78 3.04 -0.69 -10.42
CA CYS A 78 2.12 -1.47 -11.27
C CYS A 78 0.67 -1.35 -10.75
N MET A 79 0.04 -2.47 -10.35
CA MET A 79 -1.26 -2.51 -9.68
C MET A 79 -1.34 -1.55 -8.48
N GLY A 80 -0.27 -1.42 -7.69
CA GLY A 80 -0.20 -0.49 -6.57
C GLY A 80 -0.23 0.98 -7.00
N GLY A 81 0.24 1.30 -8.22
CA GLY A 81 0.14 2.64 -8.80
C GLY A 81 -1.30 2.99 -9.15
N ALA A 82 -2.04 2.05 -9.76
CA ALA A 82 -3.47 2.21 -10.02
C ALA A 82 -4.26 2.40 -8.71
N LEU A 83 -3.97 1.61 -7.68
CA LEU A 83 -4.57 1.77 -6.34
C LEU A 83 -4.20 3.11 -5.69
N SER A 84 -2.99 3.62 -5.92
CA SER A 84 -2.57 4.93 -5.40
C SER A 84 -3.39 6.05 -6.02
N ILE A 85 -3.59 6.03 -7.35
CA ILE A 85 -4.44 6.99 -8.06
C ILE A 85 -5.89 6.88 -7.61
N ALA A 86 -6.45 5.66 -7.55
CA ALA A 86 -7.83 5.45 -7.10
C ALA A 86 -8.04 5.97 -5.67
N SER A 87 -7.08 5.71 -4.77
CA SER A 87 -7.14 6.17 -3.39
C SER A 87 -7.02 7.69 -3.29
N ALA A 88 -6.18 8.34 -4.11
CA ALA A 88 -6.07 9.79 -4.13
C ALA A 88 -7.41 10.48 -4.48
N VAL A 89 -8.23 9.85 -5.33
CA VAL A 89 -9.57 10.35 -5.66
C VAL A 89 -10.60 10.03 -4.57
N LEU A 90 -10.53 8.83 -4.00
CA LEU A 90 -11.60 8.28 -3.14
C LEU A 90 -11.37 8.49 -1.63
N VAL A 91 -10.17 8.89 -1.21
CA VAL A 91 -9.80 9.04 0.20
C VAL A 91 -9.35 10.48 0.48
N PRO A 92 -10.28 11.37 0.90
CA PRO A 92 -9.98 12.80 1.10
C PRO A 92 -8.89 13.11 2.14
N LYS A 93 -8.54 12.14 3.00
CA LYS A 93 -7.51 12.29 4.04
C LYS A 93 -6.09 12.04 3.53
N ILE A 94 -5.91 11.68 2.25
CA ILE A 94 -4.59 11.66 1.61
C ILE A 94 -4.27 13.11 1.23
N ASP A 95 -3.36 13.73 1.96
CA ASP A 95 -3.16 15.18 1.99
C ASP A 95 -1.69 15.61 2.00
N ALA A 96 -0.77 14.69 1.69
CA ALA A 96 0.66 14.98 1.56
C ALA A 96 0.94 15.85 0.33
#